data_AF-A0A7C4W318-F1
#
_entry.id   AF-A0A7C4W318-F1
#
_cell.length_a   1.000
_cell.length_b   1.000
_cell.length_c   1.000
_cell.angle_alpha   90.00
_cell.angle_beta   90.00
_cell.angle_gamma   90.00
#
_symmetry.space_group_name_H-M   'P 1'
#
loop_
_entity.id
_entity.type
_entity.pdbx_description
1 polymer ?
#
loop_
_entity_poly.entity_id
_entity_poly.type
_entity_poly.pdbx_seq_one_letter_code
_entity_poly.pdbx_strand_id
1 'polypeptide(L)'
;NTDVDRNQIQAELDQLREEIDRIARTTEFNTKKLLDGKLENFRDKADVKVVTGGNINVQIGTFSVYKAEEGTYIIEVGQFNGNVTSPLDVRITQIKSDGTVQTTLTTLGAGTASIGKISFKWDKTIFSISDFGGALPLNQVIDSAVVRVEGRFTNNNQLIFQIGSNEGHNMIAGIDNMSAKALGLTTSTLKVTDQNSAERTIMVVDGAIHRVSTARAALGAIQNRLEHTIANLGVAAENLTAAESRIRDADMAKEMMQFTKQQILLQSSMAMLAQANAQPQNVLQLLR
;
A
#
# COMPACT_ATOMS: atom_id res chain seq x y z
N ASN A 1 28.52 -24.32 15.64
CA ASN A 1 27.45 -25.08 14.99
C ASN A 1 28.04 -26.12 14.08
N THR A 2 27.63 -27.37 14.29
CA THR A 2 27.90 -28.45 13.35
C THR A 2 27.10 -28.23 12.07
N ASP A 3 27.45 -28.91 10.99
CA ASP A 3 26.71 -28.83 9.73
C ASP A 3 25.26 -29.35 9.89
N VAL A 4 25.06 -30.28 10.83
CA VAL A 4 23.73 -30.80 11.20
C VAL A 4 22.87 -29.68 11.77
N ASP A 5 23.39 -28.87 12.69
CA ASP A 5 22.64 -27.75 13.29
C ASP A 5 22.22 -26.73 12.22
N ARG A 6 23.13 -26.40 11.29
CA ARG A 6 22.84 -25.45 10.21
C ARG A 6 21.79 -25.98 9.23
N ASN A 7 21.78 -27.29 8.98
CA ASN A 7 20.76 -27.93 8.15
C ASN A 7 19.37 -27.95 8.83
N GLN A 8 19.30 -28.10 10.15
CA GLN A 8 18.02 -28.02 10.88
C GLN A 8 17.45 -26.59 10.85
N ILE A 9 18.29 -25.58 11.12
CA ILE A 9 17.90 -24.17 11.02
C ILE A 9 17.43 -23.84 9.60
N GLN A 10 18.12 -24.35 8.57
CA GLN A 10 17.70 -24.18 7.19
C GLN A 10 16.30 -24.76 6.93
N ALA A 11 16.01 -25.96 7.45
CA ALA A 11 14.69 -26.58 7.32
C ALA A 11 13.59 -25.76 8.00
N GLU A 12 13.86 -25.19 9.18
CA GLU A 12 12.92 -24.27 9.86
C GLU A 12 12.66 -23.01 9.02
N LEU A 13 13.71 -22.40 8.45
CA LEU A 13 13.56 -21.22 7.59
C LEU A 13 12.75 -21.52 6.32
N ASP A 14 12.94 -22.70 5.73
CA ASP A 14 12.16 -23.13 4.58
C ASP A 14 10.68 -23.34 4.93
N GLN A 15 10.38 -23.88 6.12
CA GLN A 15 9.00 -23.99 6.62
C GLN A 15 8.37 -22.61 6.86
N LEU A 16 9.10 -21.67 7.47
CA LEU A 16 8.61 -20.31 7.69
C LEU A 16 8.36 -19.57 6.37
N ARG A 17 9.22 -19.76 5.38
CA ARG A 17 9.01 -19.23 4.02
C ARG A 17 7.71 -19.77 3.41
N GLU A 18 7.46 -21.07 3.53
CA GLU A 18 6.23 -21.70 3.03
C GLU A 18 4.99 -21.21 3.78
N GLU A 19 5.11 -20.96 5.08
CA GLU A 19 4.06 -20.35 5.89
C GLU A 19 3.70 -18.95 5.38
N ILE A 20 4.70 -18.09 5.12
CA ILE A 20 4.49 -16.76 4.55
C ILE A 20 3.77 -16.85 3.19
N ASP A 21 4.21 -17.76 2.32
CA ASP A 21 3.60 -17.94 1.01
C ASP A 21 2.17 -18.50 1.11
N ARG A 22 1.90 -19.38 2.09
CA ARG A 22 0.55 -19.86 2.38
C ARG A 22 -0.35 -18.71 2.81
N ILE A 23 0.08 -17.87 3.76
CA ILE A 23 -0.68 -16.70 4.23
C ILE A 23 -1.01 -15.78 3.06
N ALA A 24 -0.05 -15.51 2.18
CA ALA A 24 -0.27 -14.68 1.00
C ALA A 24 -1.36 -15.25 0.07
N ARG A 25 -1.40 -16.58 -0.10
CA ARG A 25 -2.38 -17.27 -0.96
C ARG A 25 -3.75 -17.48 -0.30
N THR A 26 -3.81 -17.66 1.02
CA THR A 26 -5.06 -17.94 1.73
C THR A 26 -5.79 -16.69 2.17
N THR A 27 -5.07 -15.58 2.40
CA THR A 27 -5.69 -14.32 2.84
C THR A 27 -6.65 -13.78 1.79
N GLU A 28 -7.94 -13.79 2.13
CA GLU A 28 -9.02 -13.38 1.25
C GLU A 28 -10.09 -12.57 1.97
N PHE A 29 -10.71 -11.66 1.23
CA PHE A 29 -11.89 -10.93 1.69
C PHE A 29 -12.92 -10.90 0.56
N ASN A 30 -14.16 -11.28 0.87
CA ASN A 30 -15.24 -11.35 -0.11
C ASN A 30 -14.83 -12.09 -1.39
N THR A 31 -14.22 -13.28 -1.25
CA THR A 31 -13.68 -14.13 -2.35
C THR A 31 -12.51 -13.54 -3.15
N LYS A 32 -12.02 -12.34 -2.81
CA LYS A 32 -10.86 -11.72 -3.46
C LYS A 32 -9.61 -11.98 -2.65
N LYS A 33 -8.56 -12.48 -3.32
CA LYS A 33 -7.23 -12.59 -2.74
C LYS A 33 -6.63 -11.20 -2.56
N LEU A 34 -6.03 -10.97 -1.39
CA LEU A 34 -5.53 -9.64 -1.02
C LEU A 34 -4.03 -9.46 -1.24
N LEU A 35 -3.27 -10.54 -1.10
CA LEU A 35 -1.80 -10.49 -0.99
C LEU A 35 -1.07 -11.17 -2.16
N ASP A 36 -1.81 -11.66 -3.17
CA ASP A 36 -1.27 -12.44 -4.29
C ASP A 36 -0.78 -11.58 -5.47
N GLY A 37 -0.78 -10.25 -5.32
CA GLY A 37 -0.37 -9.31 -6.37
C GLY A 37 -1.45 -8.99 -7.40
N LYS A 38 -2.70 -9.45 -7.21
CA LYS A 38 -3.79 -9.08 -8.12
C LYS A 38 -4.41 -7.72 -7.83
N LEU A 39 -4.11 -7.11 -6.68
CA LEU A 39 -4.70 -5.86 -6.22
C LEU A 39 -3.68 -4.73 -6.05
N GLU A 40 -2.54 -4.75 -6.76
CA GLU A 40 -1.46 -3.80 -6.50
C GLU A 40 -1.82 -2.33 -6.79
N ASN A 41 -1.09 -1.43 -6.12
CA ASN A 41 -1.23 0.00 -6.37
C ASN A 41 -0.66 0.40 -7.74
N PHE A 42 -1.33 1.35 -8.38
CA PHE A 42 -0.84 2.06 -9.53
C PHE A 42 0.36 2.91 -9.11
N ARG A 43 1.50 2.64 -9.74
CA ARG A 43 2.76 3.36 -9.57
C ARG A 43 3.22 3.77 -10.95
N ASP A 44 3.04 5.04 -11.30
CA ASP A 44 3.49 5.55 -12.60
C ASP A 44 5.03 5.64 -12.70
N LYS A 45 5.69 5.68 -11.54
CA LYS A 45 7.13 5.81 -11.40
C LYS A 45 7.65 4.72 -10.48
N ALA A 46 8.80 4.18 -10.81
CA ALA A 46 9.54 3.32 -9.90
C ALA A 46 10.11 4.16 -8.74
N ASP A 47 10.11 3.56 -7.56
CA ASP A 47 10.73 4.12 -6.36
C ASP A 47 11.94 3.29 -5.97
N VAL A 48 13.02 3.95 -5.55
CA VAL A 48 14.28 3.29 -5.18
C VAL A 48 14.72 3.84 -3.84
N LYS A 49 14.87 2.95 -2.86
CA LYS A 49 15.23 3.33 -1.51
C LYS A 49 16.36 2.48 -0.97
N VAL A 50 17.36 3.13 -0.42
CA VAL A 50 18.36 2.49 0.45
C VAL A 50 17.66 2.14 1.76
N VAL A 51 17.58 0.84 2.05
CA VAL A 51 16.96 0.29 3.27
C VAL A 51 18.00 0.24 4.39
N THR A 52 19.15 -0.34 4.09
CA THR A 52 20.33 -0.41 4.97
C THR A 52 21.53 0.12 4.21
N GLY A 53 22.16 1.19 4.70
CA GLY A 53 23.22 1.89 3.98
C GLY A 53 24.63 1.29 4.12
N GLY A 54 24.85 0.43 5.12
CA GLY A 54 26.19 -0.02 5.52
C GLY A 54 27.11 1.15 5.88
N ASN A 55 28.37 0.86 6.18
CA ASN A 55 29.42 1.88 6.35
C ASN A 55 29.94 2.38 5.00
N ILE A 56 29.79 1.61 3.93
CA ILE A 56 30.12 1.98 2.54
C ILE A 56 29.32 3.18 2.01
N ASN A 57 28.24 3.59 2.70
CA ASN A 57 27.40 4.72 2.34
C ASN A 57 26.87 4.61 0.91
N VAL A 58 26.13 3.54 0.64
CA VAL A 58 25.51 3.34 -0.67
C VAL A 58 24.46 4.41 -0.92
N GLN A 59 24.55 5.05 -2.08
CA GLN A 59 23.62 6.03 -2.58
C GLN A 59 23.08 5.61 -3.94
N ILE A 60 21.85 6.06 -4.24
CA ILE A 60 21.25 5.83 -5.55
C ILE A 60 21.78 6.88 -6.52
N GLY A 61 22.38 6.41 -7.61
CA GLY A 61 22.80 7.24 -8.72
C GLY A 61 21.64 7.54 -9.67
N THR A 62 21.94 7.63 -10.96
CA THR A 62 20.92 7.75 -12.00
C THR A 62 20.14 6.43 -12.14
N PHE A 63 18.82 6.52 -12.24
CA PHE A 63 18.00 5.37 -12.63
C PHE A 63 16.88 5.77 -13.60
N SER A 64 16.46 4.83 -14.45
CA SER A 64 15.32 5.03 -15.34
C SER A 64 14.01 4.81 -14.57
N VAL A 65 13.37 5.91 -14.18
CA VAL A 65 12.13 5.92 -13.39
C VAL A 65 11.00 5.06 -13.99
N TYR A 66 10.99 4.86 -15.32
CA TYR A 66 9.96 4.08 -16.02
C TYR A 66 10.37 2.63 -16.35
N LYS A 67 11.63 2.25 -16.14
CA LYS A 67 12.18 0.94 -16.55
C LYS A 67 13.03 0.27 -15.46
N ALA A 68 12.95 0.75 -14.23
CA ALA A 68 13.62 0.10 -13.11
C ALA A 68 12.91 -1.22 -12.80
N GLU A 69 13.68 -2.29 -12.73
CA GLU A 69 13.17 -3.62 -12.41
C GLU A 69 12.96 -3.74 -10.90
N GLU A 70 11.77 -4.20 -10.51
CA GLU A 70 11.41 -4.44 -9.12
C GLU A 70 12.28 -5.55 -8.51
N GLY A 71 12.79 -5.31 -7.31
CA GLY A 71 13.67 -6.27 -6.66
C GLY A 71 14.39 -5.73 -5.44
N THR A 72 15.04 -6.65 -4.73
CA THR A 72 15.95 -6.34 -3.62
C THR A 72 17.37 -6.45 -4.15
N TYR A 73 18.14 -5.38 -3.99
CA TYR A 73 19.52 -5.27 -4.43
C TYR A 73 20.39 -5.28 -3.20
N ILE A 74 21.25 -6.27 -3.13
CA ILE A 74 22.21 -6.46 -2.05
C ILE A 74 23.56 -6.04 -2.58
N ILE A 75 24.17 -5.05 -1.95
CA ILE A 75 25.50 -4.55 -2.28
C ILE A 75 26.44 -5.07 -1.19
N GLU A 76 27.40 -5.89 -1.58
CA GLU A 76 28.42 -6.45 -0.69
C GLU A 76 29.78 -5.90 -1.08
N VAL A 77 30.59 -5.59 -0.08
CA VAL A 77 31.99 -5.15 -0.22
C VAL A 77 32.87 -6.27 0.28
N GLY A 78 33.90 -6.62 -0.46
CA GLY A 78 34.76 -7.74 -0.09
C GLY A 78 35.75 -8.13 -1.17
N GLN A 79 36.46 -9.23 -0.94
CA GLN A 79 37.34 -9.80 -1.95
C GLN A 79 36.56 -10.84 -2.76
N PHE A 80 36.16 -10.54 -4.00
CA PHE A 80 35.32 -11.46 -4.78
C PHE A 80 35.98 -11.92 -6.09
N ASN A 81 36.98 -11.19 -6.59
CA ASN A 81 37.74 -11.53 -7.77
C ASN A 81 39.25 -11.39 -7.53
N GLY A 82 40.04 -12.11 -8.33
CA GLY A 82 41.50 -12.09 -8.23
C GLY A 82 42.04 -12.86 -7.01
N ASN A 83 43.12 -12.34 -6.44
CA ASN A 83 43.86 -12.97 -5.35
C ASN A 83 43.55 -12.29 -4.02
N VAL A 84 43.98 -12.89 -2.90
CA VAL A 84 43.77 -12.34 -1.55
C VAL A 84 44.36 -10.94 -1.34
N THR A 85 45.31 -10.51 -2.17
CA THR A 85 45.97 -9.19 -2.13
C THR A 85 45.43 -8.20 -3.16
N SER A 86 44.44 -8.59 -3.96
CA SER A 86 43.85 -7.70 -4.97
C SER A 86 43.04 -6.58 -4.28
N PRO A 87 42.76 -5.47 -4.99
CA PRO A 87 41.86 -4.45 -4.47
C PRO A 87 40.48 -5.04 -4.13
N LEU A 88 39.80 -4.42 -3.18
CA LEU A 88 38.44 -4.78 -2.80
C LEU A 88 37.48 -4.61 -3.97
N ASP A 89 36.48 -5.48 -4.02
CA ASP A 89 35.42 -5.51 -5.01
C ASP A 89 34.06 -5.17 -4.36
N VAL A 90 33.13 -4.74 -5.20
CA VAL A 90 31.73 -4.53 -4.87
C VAL A 90 30.89 -5.48 -5.71
N ARG A 91 30.17 -6.39 -5.03
CA ARG A 91 29.24 -7.33 -5.62
C ARG A 91 27.82 -6.83 -5.43
N ILE A 92 27.11 -6.59 -6.53
CA ILE A 92 25.70 -6.23 -6.50
C ILE A 92 24.89 -7.45 -6.93
N THR A 93 24.09 -7.98 -6.01
CA THR A 93 23.19 -9.09 -6.23
C THR A 93 21.75 -8.58 -6.27
N GLN A 94 21.14 -8.59 -7.44
CA GLN A 94 19.72 -8.29 -7.64
C GLN A 94 18.91 -9.58 -7.45
N ILE A 95 17.90 -9.51 -6.60
CA ILE A 95 16.86 -10.53 -6.45
C ILE A 95 15.58 -9.93 -7.03
N LYS A 96 15.15 -10.45 -8.17
CA LYS A 96 13.95 -9.98 -8.88
C LYS A 96 12.68 -10.49 -8.22
N SER A 97 11.55 -9.84 -8.50
CA SER A 97 10.22 -10.28 -8.03
C SER A 97 9.81 -11.67 -8.56
N ASP A 98 10.44 -12.14 -9.64
CA ASP A 98 10.28 -13.49 -10.20
C ASP A 98 11.20 -14.54 -9.54
N GLY A 99 11.92 -14.17 -8.47
CA GLY A 99 12.82 -15.04 -7.72
C GLY A 99 14.14 -15.34 -8.41
N THR A 100 14.41 -14.79 -9.60
CA THR A 100 15.71 -14.93 -10.24
C THR A 100 16.74 -14.02 -9.58
N VAL A 101 17.99 -14.49 -9.56
CA VAL A 101 19.12 -13.78 -8.97
C VAL A 101 20.12 -13.42 -10.06
N GLN A 102 20.47 -12.15 -10.16
CA GLN A 102 21.48 -11.63 -11.09
C GLN A 102 22.57 -10.92 -10.30
N THR A 103 23.83 -11.24 -10.58
CA THR A 103 24.97 -10.65 -9.88
C THR A 103 25.87 -9.92 -10.86
N THR A 104 26.25 -8.69 -10.52
CA THR A 104 27.27 -7.89 -11.20
C THR A 104 28.42 -7.62 -10.24
N LEU A 105 29.65 -7.74 -10.72
CA LEU A 105 30.84 -7.44 -9.93
C LEU A 105 31.60 -6.27 -10.53
N THR A 106 32.08 -5.37 -9.68
CA THR A 106 33.01 -4.29 -10.05
C THR A 106 34.07 -4.12 -8.98
N THR A 107 35.13 -3.38 -9.26
CA THR A 107 36.11 -3.00 -8.23
C THR A 107 35.57 -1.86 -7.37
N LEU A 108 35.93 -1.82 -6.08
CA LEU A 108 35.53 -0.74 -5.16
C LEU A 108 35.97 0.64 -5.66
N GLY A 109 37.15 0.70 -6.30
CA GLY A 109 37.72 1.91 -6.87
C GLY A 109 36.90 2.56 -7.99
N ALA A 110 35.95 1.84 -8.60
CA ALA A 110 35.05 2.40 -9.61
C ALA A 110 34.10 3.46 -9.04
N GLY A 111 33.74 3.37 -7.74
CA GLY A 111 32.82 4.29 -7.05
C GLY A 111 31.36 4.27 -7.57
N THR A 112 31.08 3.47 -8.59
CA THR A 112 29.76 3.30 -9.18
C THR A 112 29.66 1.95 -9.91
N ALA A 113 28.48 1.35 -9.88
CA ALA A 113 28.12 0.26 -10.79
C ALA A 113 26.63 0.31 -11.13
N SER A 114 26.29 -0.26 -12.29
CA SER A 114 24.92 -0.38 -12.73
C SER A 114 24.52 -1.83 -12.90
N ILE A 115 23.32 -2.17 -12.46
CA ILE A 115 22.63 -3.41 -12.80
C ILE A 115 21.26 -3.03 -13.36
N GLY A 116 20.95 -3.53 -14.55
CA GLY A 116 19.79 -3.08 -15.32
C GLY A 116 19.85 -1.58 -15.63
N LYS A 117 18.84 -0.83 -15.18
CA LYS A 117 18.69 0.62 -15.42
C LYS A 117 18.90 1.48 -14.17
N ILE A 118 19.55 0.93 -13.15
CA ILE A 118 19.83 1.59 -11.89
C ILE A 118 21.34 1.65 -11.71
N SER A 119 21.86 2.81 -11.32
CA SER A 119 23.25 2.96 -10.89
C SER A 119 23.30 3.18 -9.38
N PHE A 120 24.28 2.55 -8.76
CA PHE A 120 24.58 2.63 -7.34
C PHE A 120 25.91 3.34 -7.22
N LYS A 121 26.00 4.30 -6.30
CA LYS A 121 27.23 5.03 -5.99
C LYS A 121 27.63 4.70 -4.56
N TRP A 122 28.92 4.71 -4.28
CA TRP A 122 29.45 4.50 -2.94
C TRP A 122 30.73 5.29 -2.74
N ASP A 123 31.15 5.41 -1.49
CA ASP A 123 32.42 6.01 -1.15
C ASP A 123 33.56 5.00 -1.33
N LYS A 124 34.49 5.34 -2.25
CA LYS A 124 35.66 4.53 -2.59
C LYS A 124 36.78 4.56 -1.54
N THR A 125 36.70 5.48 -0.57
CA THR A 125 37.79 5.77 0.37
C THR A 125 37.60 5.12 1.74
N ILE A 126 36.39 4.63 2.03
CA ILE A 126 36.04 4.07 3.34
C ILE A 126 36.78 2.77 3.64
N PHE A 127 37.02 1.95 2.62
CA PHE A 127 37.68 0.66 2.76
C PHE A 127 38.84 0.51 1.79
N SER A 128 39.97 0.02 2.29
CA SER A 128 41.13 -0.38 1.50
C SER A 128 41.63 -1.75 1.98
N ILE A 129 42.27 -2.50 1.09
CA ILE A 129 42.84 -3.81 1.46
C ILE A 129 43.91 -3.69 2.57
N SER A 130 44.57 -2.53 2.68
CA SER A 130 45.55 -2.25 3.74
C SER A 130 44.95 -2.18 5.13
N ASP A 131 43.67 -1.80 5.25
CA ASP A 131 42.98 -1.76 6.55
C ASP A 131 42.82 -3.16 7.17
N PHE A 132 42.91 -4.19 6.33
CA PHE A 132 42.82 -5.61 6.71
C PHE A 132 44.17 -6.32 6.73
N GLY A 133 45.27 -5.57 6.82
CA GLY A 133 46.62 -6.16 6.83
C GLY A 133 47.14 -6.56 5.45
N GLY A 134 46.51 -6.08 4.37
CA GLY A 134 46.98 -6.26 2.98
C GLY A 134 46.56 -7.58 2.33
N ALA A 135 45.81 -8.43 3.01
CA ALA A 135 45.22 -9.63 2.43
C ALA A 135 43.88 -9.99 3.07
N LEU A 136 42.90 -10.38 2.25
CA LEU A 136 41.63 -10.94 2.68
C LEU A 136 41.35 -12.27 1.97
N PRO A 137 40.92 -13.30 2.71
CA PRO A 137 40.37 -14.52 2.12
C PRO A 137 39.38 -14.26 0.99
N LEU A 138 39.48 -15.06 -0.07
CA LEU A 138 38.56 -14.97 -1.20
C LEU A 138 37.12 -15.23 -0.73
N ASN A 139 36.20 -14.45 -1.29
CA ASN A 139 34.77 -14.44 -1.02
C ASN A 139 34.39 -13.89 0.37
N GLN A 140 35.32 -13.32 1.14
CA GLN A 140 35.00 -12.66 2.40
C GLN A 140 34.26 -11.35 2.15
N VAL A 141 33.13 -11.17 2.85
CA VAL A 141 32.36 -9.93 2.89
C VAL A 141 32.83 -9.11 4.10
N ILE A 142 32.94 -7.80 3.93
CA ILE A 142 33.42 -6.83 4.93
C ILE A 142 32.28 -5.95 5.39
N ASP A 143 31.48 -5.50 4.43
CA ASP A 143 30.35 -4.62 4.67
C ASP A 143 29.28 -4.87 3.61
N SER A 144 28.06 -4.47 3.93
CA SER A 144 26.94 -4.70 3.04
C SER A 144 25.82 -3.70 3.22
N ALA A 145 25.04 -3.52 2.16
CA ALA A 145 23.95 -2.58 2.09
C ALA A 145 22.80 -3.18 1.29
N VAL A 146 21.58 -2.75 1.61
CA VAL A 146 20.36 -3.20 0.95
C VAL A 146 19.66 -2.01 0.33
N VAL A 147 19.34 -2.15 -0.96
CA VAL A 147 18.48 -1.22 -1.68
C VAL A 147 17.26 -1.98 -2.15
N ARG A 148 16.08 -1.39 -1.92
CA ARG A 148 14.82 -1.91 -2.42
C ARG A 148 14.32 -1.04 -3.56
N VAL A 149 13.84 -1.69 -4.62
CA VAL A 149 13.24 -1.03 -5.78
C VAL A 149 11.82 -1.53 -5.91
N GLU A 150 10.88 -0.58 -5.92
CA GLU A 150 9.49 -0.82 -6.29
C GLU A 150 9.31 -0.42 -7.75
N GLY A 151 8.88 -1.37 -8.58
CA GLY A 151 8.76 -1.17 -10.02
C GLY A 151 7.54 -0.34 -10.41
N ARG A 152 7.56 0.17 -11.64
CA ARG A 152 6.36 0.79 -12.24
C ARG A 152 5.25 -0.26 -12.37
N PHE A 153 4.05 0.08 -11.92
CA PHE A 153 2.86 -0.76 -12.07
C PHE A 153 1.71 0.06 -12.65
N THR A 154 1.32 -0.24 -13.89
CA THR A 154 0.29 0.53 -14.63
C THR A 154 -1.00 -0.24 -14.86
N ASN A 155 -1.11 -1.46 -14.36
CA ASN A 155 -2.31 -2.27 -14.58
C ASN A 155 -3.47 -1.75 -13.71
N ASN A 156 -4.68 -1.79 -14.26
CA ASN A 156 -5.89 -1.36 -13.56
C ASN A 156 -6.44 -2.46 -12.65
N ASN A 157 -5.70 -2.75 -11.59
CA ASN A 157 -5.98 -3.85 -10.67
C ASN A 157 -6.42 -3.38 -9.29
N GLN A 158 -6.57 -2.07 -9.13
CA GLN A 158 -6.81 -1.43 -7.85
C GLN A 158 -8.29 -1.54 -7.45
N LEU A 159 -8.54 -1.54 -6.15
CA LEU A 159 -9.89 -1.35 -5.62
C LEU A 159 -10.21 0.15 -5.63
N ILE A 160 -11.35 0.51 -6.21
CA ILE A 160 -11.84 1.88 -6.23
C ILE A 160 -13.09 1.92 -5.37
N PHE A 161 -13.01 2.65 -4.26
CA PHE A 161 -14.13 2.90 -3.38
C PHE A 161 -14.71 4.28 -3.66
N GLN A 162 -16.04 4.36 -3.81
CA GLN A 162 -16.72 5.65 -3.84
C GLN A 162 -16.89 6.13 -2.39
N ILE A 163 -16.25 7.25 -2.05
CA ILE A 163 -16.19 7.77 -0.69
C ILE A 163 -16.94 9.11 -0.54
N GLY A 164 -17.66 9.54 -1.56
CA GLY A 164 -18.43 10.78 -1.54
C GLY A 164 -19.63 10.75 -2.48
N SER A 165 -20.48 11.77 -2.36
CA SER A 165 -21.69 11.93 -3.17
C SER A 165 -21.44 12.53 -4.56
N ASN A 166 -20.28 13.14 -4.80
CA ASN A 166 -19.95 13.79 -6.06
C ASN A 166 -18.97 12.95 -6.91
N GLU A 167 -18.96 13.20 -8.22
CA GLU A 167 -17.99 12.61 -9.15
C GLU A 167 -16.54 12.92 -8.72
N GLY A 168 -15.64 11.96 -8.93
CA GLY A 168 -14.22 12.11 -8.57
C GLY A 168 -13.90 11.93 -7.08
N HIS A 169 -14.90 11.78 -6.20
CA HIS A 169 -14.66 11.43 -4.78
C HIS A 169 -14.49 9.93 -4.62
N ASN A 170 -13.42 9.43 -5.21
CA ASN A 170 -13.01 8.05 -5.11
C ASN A 170 -11.75 7.90 -4.27
N MET A 171 -11.62 6.72 -3.69
CA MET A 171 -10.47 6.30 -2.95
C MET A 171 -9.93 5.03 -3.57
N ILE A 172 -8.69 5.12 -4.00
CA ILE A 172 -7.98 4.01 -4.59
C ILE A 172 -7.25 3.28 -3.47
N ALA A 173 -7.43 1.97 -3.41
CA ALA A 173 -6.73 1.08 -2.51
C ALA A 173 -6.12 -0.06 -3.30
N GLY A 174 -4.87 -0.35 -2.99
CA GLY A 174 -4.17 -1.50 -3.52
C GLY A 174 -3.18 -2.04 -2.51
N ILE A 175 -2.89 -3.32 -2.64
CA ILE A 175 -1.96 -4.06 -1.81
C ILE A 175 -0.98 -4.76 -2.73
N ASP A 176 0.28 -4.45 -2.55
CA ASP A 176 1.36 -5.04 -3.34
C ASP A 176 1.48 -6.55 -3.04
N ASN A 177 2.08 -7.33 -3.95
CA ASN A 177 2.26 -8.76 -3.75
C ASN A 177 3.16 -9.06 -2.53
N MET A 178 2.61 -9.76 -1.52
CA MET A 178 3.32 -10.15 -0.30
C MET A 178 3.68 -11.65 -0.26
N SER A 179 3.63 -12.35 -1.39
CA SER A 179 4.14 -13.72 -1.49
C SER A 179 5.63 -13.77 -1.16
N ALA A 180 6.10 -14.88 -0.59
CA ALA A 180 7.51 -15.06 -0.23
C ALA A 180 8.44 -14.74 -1.43
N LYS A 181 8.04 -15.19 -2.62
CA LYS A 181 8.77 -14.95 -3.87
C LYS A 181 8.87 -13.45 -4.21
N ALA A 182 7.78 -12.70 -4.14
CA ALA A 182 7.78 -11.26 -4.42
C ALA A 182 8.58 -10.46 -3.37
N LEU A 183 8.62 -10.93 -2.13
CA LEU A 183 9.47 -10.39 -1.06
C LEU A 183 10.97 -10.73 -1.26
N GLY A 184 11.32 -11.57 -2.23
CA GLY A 184 12.69 -12.02 -2.48
C GLY A 184 13.12 -13.20 -1.61
N LEU A 185 12.18 -13.82 -0.89
CA LEU A 185 12.37 -14.99 -0.04
C LEU A 185 12.25 -16.27 -0.88
N THR A 186 13.37 -16.75 -1.39
CA THR A 186 13.47 -17.96 -2.23
C THR A 186 14.45 -18.95 -1.61
N THR A 187 14.40 -20.20 -2.04
CA THR A 187 15.35 -21.24 -1.60
C THR A 187 16.81 -20.94 -1.97
N SER A 188 17.04 -20.08 -2.97
CA SER A 188 18.37 -19.58 -3.32
C SER A 188 18.86 -18.44 -2.43
N THR A 189 17.94 -17.65 -1.86
CA THR A 189 18.27 -16.40 -1.14
C THR A 189 18.23 -16.56 0.38
N LEU A 190 17.42 -17.49 0.89
CA LEU A 190 17.39 -17.92 2.29
C LEU A 190 18.32 -19.12 2.47
N LYS A 191 19.61 -18.86 2.70
CA LYS A 191 20.62 -19.91 2.92
C LYS A 191 21.46 -19.63 4.16
N VAL A 192 21.47 -20.57 5.10
CA VAL A 192 22.29 -20.49 6.33
C VAL A 192 23.38 -21.58 6.41
N THR A 193 23.72 -22.17 5.27
CA THR A 193 24.75 -23.22 5.16
C THR A 193 26.16 -22.72 5.49
N ASP A 194 26.44 -21.45 5.17
CA ASP A 194 27.74 -20.80 5.32
C ASP A 194 27.56 -19.41 5.92
N GLN A 195 28.58 -18.89 6.58
CA GLN A 195 28.54 -17.56 7.23
C GLN A 195 28.12 -16.46 6.26
N ASN A 196 28.78 -16.34 5.09
CA ASN A 196 28.46 -15.31 4.10
C ASN A 196 27.03 -15.44 3.55
N SER A 197 26.53 -16.68 3.42
CA SER A 197 25.15 -16.91 2.99
C SER A 197 24.15 -16.52 4.07
N ALA A 198 24.46 -16.77 5.34
CA ALA A 198 23.62 -16.38 6.47
C ALA A 198 23.55 -14.86 6.62
N GLU A 199 24.69 -14.16 6.49
CA GLU A 199 24.74 -12.69 6.49
C GLU A 199 23.90 -12.09 5.35
N ARG A 200 24.01 -12.68 4.14
CA ARG A 200 23.14 -12.27 3.02
C ARG A 200 21.67 -12.54 3.29
N THR A 201 21.34 -13.64 3.97
CA THR A 201 19.96 -13.97 4.33
C THR A 201 19.34 -12.89 5.23
N ILE A 202 20.09 -12.37 6.21
CA ILE A 202 19.64 -11.26 7.07
C ILE A 202 19.27 -10.03 6.22
N MET A 203 20.11 -9.69 5.25
CA MET A 203 19.85 -8.56 4.34
C MET A 203 18.61 -8.75 3.45
N VAL A 204 18.39 -9.96 2.94
CA VAL A 204 17.18 -10.27 2.17
C VAL A 204 15.94 -10.08 3.06
N VAL A 205 16.01 -10.54 4.30
CA VAL A 205 14.94 -10.41 5.29
C VAL A 205 14.70 -8.94 5.64
N ASP A 206 15.73 -8.12 5.83
CA ASP A 206 15.57 -6.67 6.07
C ASP A 206 14.84 -5.98 4.91
N GLY A 207 15.20 -6.32 3.66
CA GLY A 207 14.50 -5.84 2.48
C GLY A 207 13.03 -6.26 2.45
N ALA A 208 12.74 -7.52 2.81
CA ALA A 208 11.37 -8.04 2.91
C ALA A 208 10.57 -7.34 4.02
N ILE A 209 11.17 -7.14 5.20
CA ILE A 209 10.55 -6.42 6.33
C ILE A 209 10.23 -4.99 5.93
N HIS A 210 11.16 -4.30 5.26
CA HIS A 210 10.91 -2.94 4.79
C HIS A 210 9.69 -2.90 3.84
N ARG A 211 9.58 -3.83 2.89
CA ARG A 211 8.44 -3.92 1.97
C ARG A 211 7.12 -4.21 2.69
N VAL A 212 7.11 -5.11 3.67
CA VAL A 212 5.91 -5.36 4.49
C VAL A 212 5.54 -4.13 5.32
N SER A 213 6.54 -3.44 5.87
CA SER A 213 6.33 -2.23 6.67
C SER A 213 5.73 -1.10 5.84
N THR A 214 6.22 -0.86 4.62
CA THR A 214 5.64 0.16 3.72
C THR A 214 4.21 -0.20 3.30
N ALA A 215 3.93 -1.48 3.02
CA ALA A 215 2.57 -1.94 2.71
C ALA A 215 1.61 -1.73 3.90
N ARG A 216 2.04 -2.03 5.13
CA ARG A 216 1.24 -1.78 6.35
C ARG A 216 1.00 -0.29 6.58
N ALA A 217 2.00 0.56 6.33
CA ALA A 217 1.85 2.01 6.44
C ALA A 217 0.80 2.55 5.45
N ALA A 218 0.83 2.08 4.20
CA ALA A 218 -0.16 2.44 3.19
C ALA A 218 -1.58 1.99 3.59
N LEU A 219 -1.73 0.77 4.10
CA LEU A 219 -3.02 0.26 4.61
C LEU A 219 -3.53 1.05 5.82
N GLY A 220 -2.66 1.44 6.74
CA GLY A 220 -3.03 2.30 7.86
C GLY A 220 -3.51 3.68 7.42
N ALA A 221 -2.84 4.28 6.42
CA ALA A 221 -3.29 5.54 5.83
C ALA A 221 -4.66 5.39 5.14
N ILE A 222 -4.90 4.25 4.47
CA ILE A 222 -6.20 3.93 3.88
C ILE A 222 -7.28 3.80 4.96
N GLN A 223 -7.00 3.08 6.04
CA GLN A 223 -7.91 2.94 7.17
C GLN A 223 -8.30 4.31 7.75
N ASN A 224 -7.31 5.16 8.05
CA ASN A 224 -7.57 6.50 8.60
C ASN A 224 -8.45 7.34 7.67
N ARG A 225 -8.20 7.28 6.35
CA ARG A 225 -9.03 7.99 5.36
C ARG A 225 -10.45 7.45 5.31
N LEU A 226 -10.64 6.13 5.38
CA LEU A 226 -11.96 5.52 5.42
C LEU A 226 -12.71 5.90 6.70
N GLU A 227 -12.06 5.92 7.86
CA GLU A 227 -12.67 6.35 9.12
C GLU A 227 -13.15 7.81 9.07
N HIS A 228 -12.30 8.73 8.57
CA HIS A 228 -12.71 10.12 8.37
C HIS A 228 -13.83 10.27 7.34
N THR A 229 -13.78 9.48 6.27
CA THR A 229 -14.84 9.45 5.27
C THR A 229 -16.16 9.01 5.88
N ILE A 230 -16.17 7.92 6.65
CA ILE A 230 -17.37 7.39 7.30
C ILE A 230 -17.97 8.45 8.22
N ALA A 231 -17.15 9.14 9.02
CA ALA A 231 -17.60 10.22 9.88
C ALA A 231 -18.25 11.37 9.07
N ASN A 232 -17.60 11.81 7.99
CA ASN A 232 -18.13 12.87 7.12
C ASN A 232 -19.42 12.46 6.41
N LEU A 233 -19.48 11.22 5.90
CA LEU A 233 -20.68 10.67 5.26
C LEU A 233 -21.83 10.52 6.25
N GLY A 234 -21.55 10.19 7.52
CA GLY A 234 -22.54 10.16 8.58
C GLY A 234 -23.20 11.53 8.78
N VAL A 235 -22.39 12.59 8.89
CA VAL A 235 -22.88 13.98 9.00
C VAL A 235 -23.63 14.41 7.75
N ALA A 236 -23.15 14.06 6.56
CA ALA A 236 -23.83 14.36 5.31
C ALA A 236 -25.18 13.63 5.21
N ALA A 237 -25.25 12.37 5.61
CA ALA A 237 -26.48 11.58 5.62
C ALA A 237 -27.51 12.17 6.61
N GLU A 238 -27.07 12.62 7.79
CA GLU A 238 -27.93 13.31 8.76
C GLU A 238 -28.50 14.61 8.17
N ASN A 239 -27.65 15.45 7.57
CA ASN A 239 -28.07 16.70 6.94
C ASN A 239 -29.03 16.47 5.77
N LEU A 240 -28.78 15.46 4.94
CA LEU A 240 -29.66 15.10 3.83
C LEU A 240 -31.00 14.58 4.32
N THR A 241 -31.01 13.75 5.37
CA THR A 241 -32.25 13.26 5.98
C THR A 241 -33.07 14.41 6.57
N ALA A 242 -32.42 15.37 7.24
CA ALA A 242 -33.08 16.57 7.75
C ALA A 242 -33.60 17.48 6.62
N ALA A 243 -32.87 17.59 5.51
CA ALA A 243 -33.33 18.31 4.33
C ALA A 243 -34.51 17.60 3.63
N GLU A 244 -34.47 16.27 3.54
CA GLU A 244 -35.58 15.45 3.03
C GLU A 244 -36.82 15.64 3.90
N SER A 245 -36.68 15.55 5.22
CA SER A 245 -37.77 15.79 6.18
C SER A 245 -38.38 17.18 5.99
N ARG A 246 -37.59 18.25 5.84
CA ARG A 246 -38.13 19.61 5.57
C ARG A 246 -38.89 19.74 4.25
N ILE A 247 -38.57 18.92 3.24
CA ILE A 247 -39.21 18.98 1.92
C ILE A 247 -40.45 18.09 1.89
N ARG A 248 -40.33 16.89 2.46
CA ARG A 248 -41.34 15.83 2.36
C ARG A 248 -42.35 15.88 3.50
N ASP A 249 -41.88 16.18 4.72
CA ASP A 249 -42.75 16.21 5.88
C ASP A 249 -43.48 17.55 5.91
N ALA A 250 -44.81 17.48 5.94
CA ALA A 250 -45.62 18.65 6.12
C ALA A 250 -45.50 19.15 7.57
N ASP A 251 -45.42 20.46 7.75
CA ASP A 251 -45.54 21.06 9.07
C ASP A 251 -46.97 20.83 9.58
N MET A 252 -47.11 19.81 10.43
CA MET A 252 -48.38 19.40 11.02
C MET A 252 -49.12 20.55 11.69
N ALA A 253 -48.42 21.52 12.28
CA ALA A 253 -49.07 22.65 12.90
C ALA A 253 -49.75 23.56 11.85
N LYS A 254 -49.05 23.83 10.74
CA LYS A 254 -49.60 24.64 9.64
C LYS A 254 -50.73 23.92 8.90
N GLU A 255 -50.57 22.63 8.61
CA GLU A 255 -51.62 21.84 7.96
C GLU A 255 -52.86 21.71 8.85
N MET A 256 -52.70 21.51 10.17
CA MET A 256 -53.84 21.46 11.09
C MET A 256 -54.56 22.82 11.21
N MET A 257 -53.83 23.94 11.18
CA MET A 257 -54.46 25.26 11.11
C MET A 257 -55.23 25.46 9.79
N GLN A 258 -54.65 25.06 8.66
CA GLN A 258 -55.33 25.16 7.37
C GLN A 258 -56.57 24.27 7.31
N PHE A 259 -56.45 23.02 7.77
CA PHE A 259 -57.55 22.07 7.88
C PHE A 259 -58.67 22.63 8.76
N THR A 260 -58.33 23.14 9.96
CA THR A 260 -59.31 23.75 10.87
C THR A 260 -59.97 24.98 10.24
N LYS A 261 -59.19 25.86 9.58
CA LYS A 261 -59.72 27.03 8.85
C LYS A 261 -60.68 26.61 7.74
N GLN A 262 -60.32 25.60 6.95
CA GLN A 262 -61.15 25.06 5.88
C GLN A 262 -62.43 24.44 6.44
N GLN A 263 -62.35 23.75 7.57
CA GLN A 263 -63.51 23.17 8.24
C GLN A 263 -64.45 24.23 8.79
N ILE A 264 -63.92 25.31 9.39
CA ILE A 264 -64.70 26.48 9.81
C ILE A 264 -65.33 27.17 8.59
N LEU A 265 -64.59 27.33 7.49
CA LEU A 265 -65.12 27.90 6.24
C LEU A 265 -66.25 27.06 5.65
N LEU A 266 -66.14 25.73 5.66
CA LEU A 266 -67.19 24.83 5.19
C LEU A 266 -68.43 24.92 6.08
N GLN A 267 -68.27 24.91 7.40
CA GLN A 267 -69.39 25.11 8.34
C GLN A 267 -70.03 26.49 8.17
N SER A 268 -69.23 27.55 8.01
CA SER A 268 -69.71 28.92 7.77
C SER A 268 -70.43 29.04 6.43
N SER A 269 -69.92 28.38 5.39
CA SER A 269 -70.53 28.37 4.05
C SER A 269 -71.85 27.61 4.06
N MET A 270 -71.93 26.48 4.77
CA MET A 270 -73.20 25.75 4.96
C MET A 270 -74.23 26.58 5.74
N ALA A 271 -73.81 27.26 6.81
CA ALA A 271 -74.70 28.16 7.57
C ALA A 271 -75.14 29.39 6.75
N MET A 272 -74.23 29.98 5.97
CA MET A 272 -74.53 31.09 5.05
C MET A 272 -75.48 30.65 3.93
N LEU A 273 -75.26 29.47 3.33
CA LEU A 273 -76.19 28.90 2.35
C LEU A 273 -77.56 28.63 2.95
N ALA A 274 -77.62 28.09 4.17
CA ALA A 274 -78.87 27.90 4.89
C ALA A 274 -79.60 29.24 5.13
N GLN A 275 -78.89 30.28 5.56
CA GLN A 275 -79.44 31.61 5.80
C GLN A 275 -79.87 32.32 4.49
N ALA A 276 -79.07 32.19 3.43
CA ALA A 276 -79.36 32.74 2.11
C ALA A 276 -80.55 32.04 1.44
N ASN A 277 -80.79 30.76 1.75
CA ASN A 277 -82.01 30.05 1.33
C ASN A 277 -83.24 30.42 2.18
N ALA A 278 -83.05 30.78 3.46
CA ALA A 278 -84.13 31.18 4.36
C ALA A 278 -84.62 32.63 4.14
N GLN A 279 -83.75 33.56 3.75
CA GLN A 279 -84.12 34.96 3.48
C GLN A 279 -85.21 35.11 2.40
N PRO A 280 -85.12 34.47 1.22
CA PRO A 280 -86.18 34.49 0.22
C PRO A 280 -87.49 33.89 0.75
N GLN A 281 -87.42 32.81 1.55
CA GLN A 281 -88.61 32.18 2.14
C GLN A 281 -89.32 33.10 3.13
N ASN A 282 -88.58 33.89 3.92
CA ASN A 282 -89.16 34.89 4.82
C ASN A 282 -89.77 36.08 4.06
N VAL A 283 -89.17 36.51 2.94
CA VAL A 283 -89.75 37.54 2.07
C VAL A 283 -91.06 37.04 1.43
N LEU A 284 -91.12 35.77 1.06
CA LEU A 284 -92.34 35.11 0.59
C LEU A 284 -93.43 34.97 1.67
N GLN A 285 -93.08 34.94 2.95
CA GLN A 285 -94.06 35.00 4.06
C GLN A 285 -94.60 36.42 4.31
N LEU A 286 -93.81 37.46 4.03
CA LEU A 286 -94.21 38.88 4.16
C LEU A 286 -95.09 39.37 2.99
N LEU A 287 -95.07 38.66 1.86
CA LEU A 287 -95.91 38.93 0.68
C LEU A 287 -97.24 38.16 0.68
N ARG A 288 -97.64 37.58 1.82
CA ARG A 288 -98.91 36.88 2.02
C ARG A 288 -99.88 37.65 2.91
#